data_AF-A0A7W4W306-F1
#
_entry.id   AF-A0A7W4W306-F1
#
_cell.length_a   1.000
_cell.length_b   1.000
_cell.length_c   1.000
_cell.angle_alpha   90.00
_cell.angle_beta   90.00
_cell.angle_gamma   90.00
#
_symmetry.space_group_name_H-M   'P 1'
#
loop_
_entity.id
_entity.type
_entity.pdbx_description
1 polymer ?
#
loop_
_entity_poly.entity_id
_entity_poly.type
_entity_poly.pdbx_seq_one_letter_code
_entity_poly.pdbx_strand_id
1 'polypeptide(L)' 'MYFETVAELLAMDGHGPYVWAAYGITFATLVWLVAQPLVAKRRQLRELRGFLRRTEGA' A
#
# COMPACT_ATOMS: atom_id res chain seq x y z
N MET A 1 -11.90 -30.04 10.88
CA MET A 1 -11.28 -28.71 11.00
C MET A 1 -12.34 -27.67 10.61
N TYR A 2 -12.22 -26.38 10.96
CA TYR A 2 -13.29 -25.39 10.67
C TYR A 2 -13.49 -25.16 9.15
N PHE A 3 -12.49 -25.52 8.33
CA PHE A 3 -12.59 -25.62 6.88
C PHE A 3 -11.89 -26.90 6.44
N GLU A 4 -12.50 -27.63 5.51
CA GLU A 4 -11.96 -28.88 4.95
C GLU A 4 -11.33 -28.64 3.57
N THR A 5 -11.64 -27.51 2.91
CA THR A 5 -11.08 -27.16 1.60
C THR A 5 -10.72 -25.66 1.47
N VAL A 6 -9.83 -25.34 0.53
CA VAL A 6 -9.50 -23.95 0.18
C VAL A 6 -10.74 -23.20 -0.35
N ALA A 7 -11.66 -23.91 -1.01
CA ALA A 7 -12.91 -23.33 -1.50
C ALA A 7 -13.83 -22.88 -0.35
N GLU A 8 -13.95 -23.68 0.71
CA GLU A 8 -14.70 -23.29 1.91
C GLU A 8 -14.08 -22.10 2.64
N LEU A 9 -12.75 -22.01 2.64
CA LEU A 9 -12.02 -20.88 3.22
C LEU A 9 -12.21 -19.58 2.40
N LEU A 10 -12.38 -19.69 1.08
CA LEU A 10 -12.69 -18.55 0.21
C LEU A 10 -14.18 -18.17 0.27
N ALA A 11 -15.08 -19.15 0.32
CA ALA A 11 -16.51 -18.91 0.35
C ALA A 11 -17.00 -18.47 1.74
N MET A 12 -16.33 -18.90 2.82
CA MET A 12 -16.70 -18.67 4.22
C MET A 12 -18.22 -18.76 4.45
N ASP A 13 -18.83 -19.87 4.03
CA ASP A 13 -20.28 -20.10 4.13
C ASP A 13 -21.12 -18.92 3.58
N GLY A 14 -20.71 -18.37 2.42
CA GLY A 14 -21.36 -17.23 1.76
C GLY A 14 -20.87 -15.84 2.19
N HIS A 15 -20.05 -15.74 3.24
CA HIS A 15 -19.53 -14.46 3.77
C HIS A 15 -18.19 -14.06 3.15
N GLY A 16 -17.56 -14.97 2.40
CA GLY A 16 -16.26 -14.79 1.77
C GLY A 16 -16.09 -13.46 1.04
N PRO A 17 -17.02 -13.07 0.14
CA PRO A 17 -16.91 -11.81 -0.58
C PRO A 17 -16.78 -10.58 0.33
N TYR A 18 -17.53 -10.53 1.44
CA TYR A 18 -17.46 -9.41 2.39
C TYR A 18 -16.14 -9.39 3.17
N VAL A 19 -15.69 -10.56 3.62
CA VAL A 19 -14.44 -10.70 4.37
C VAL A 19 -13.25 -10.30 3.50
N TRP A 20 -13.15 -10.87 2.29
CA TRP A 20 -12.08 -10.56 1.36
C TRP A 20 -12.13 -9.10 0.87
N ALA A 21 -13.31 -8.52 0.68
CA ALA A 21 -13.44 -7.10 0.37
C ALA A 21 -12.92 -6.22 1.51
N ALA A 22 -13.25 -6.52 2.76
CA ALA A 22 -12.74 -5.79 3.92
C ALA A 22 -11.20 -5.88 3.99
N TYR A 23 -10.64 -7.09 3.89
CA TYR A 23 -9.18 -7.28 3.84
C TYR A 23 -8.54 -6.53 2.67
N GLY A 24 -9.14 -6.58 1.49
CA GLY A 24 -8.65 -5.91 0.29
C GLY A 24 -8.63 -4.38 0.44
N ILE A 25 -9.71 -3.80 0.98
CA ILE A 25 -9.80 -2.36 1.25
C ILE A 25 -8.76 -1.95 2.29
N THR A 26 -8.67 -2.67 3.41
CA THR A 26 -7.68 -2.37 4.45
C THR A 26 -6.26 -2.46 3.91
N PHE A 27 -5.94 -3.51 3.16
CA PHE A 27 -4.62 -3.68 2.55
C PHE A 27 -4.31 -2.54 1.57
N ALA A 28 -5.26 -2.15 0.73
CA ALA A 28 -5.11 -1.03 -0.19
C ALA A 28 -4.87 0.29 0.56
N THR A 29 -5.61 0.55 1.65
CA THR A 29 -5.40 1.73 2.50
C THR A 29 -4.01 1.73 3.14
N LEU A 30 -3.54 0.60 3.66
CA LEU A 30 -2.21 0.49 4.24
C LEU A 30 -1.10 0.71 3.21
N VAL A 31 -1.22 0.08 2.03
CA VAL A 31 -0.30 0.28 0.91
C VAL A 31 -0.27 1.75 0.51
N TRP A 32 -1.44 2.38 0.39
CA TRP A 32 -1.53 3.81 0.07
C TRP A 32 -0.84 4.66 1.13
N LEU A 33 -1.12 4.41 2.41
CA LEU A 33 -0.54 5.14 3.53
C LEU A 33 0.99 5.06 3.56
N VAL A 34 1.56 3.91 3.20
CA VAL A 34 3.02 3.71 3.11
C VAL A 34 3.60 4.30 1.83
N ALA A 35 2.90 4.17 0.70
CA ALA A 35 3.34 4.67 -0.60
C ALA A 35 3.43 6.21 -0.65
N GLN A 36 2.48 6.91 -0.04
CA GLN A 36 2.43 8.38 0.00
C GLN A 36 3.75 9.04 0.51
N PRO A 37 4.25 8.74 1.72
CA PRO A 37 5.49 9.34 2.22
C PRO A 37 6.73 8.89 1.45
N LEU A 38 6.75 7.65 0.93
CA LEU A 38 7.85 7.15 0.12
C LEU A 38 8.00 7.94 -1.19
N VAL A 39 6.88 8.18 -1.88
CA VAL A 39 6.85 8.96 -3.12
C VAL A 39 7.17 10.43 -2.85
N ALA A 40 6.60 11.00 -1.78
CA ALA A 40 6.87 12.38 -1.36
C ALA A 40 8.35 12.59 -1.03
N LYS A 41 8.96 11.70 -0.23
CA LYS A 41 10.38 11.75 0.11
C LYS A 41 11.28 11.70 -1.12
N ARG A 42 10.97 10.82 -2.08
CA ARG A 42 11.70 10.73 -3.35
C ARG A 42 11.62 12.04 -4.14
N ARG A 43 10.47 12.69 -4.15
CA ARG A 43 10.29 13.99 -4.81
C ARG A 43 11.07 15.09 -4.10
N GLN A 44 10.97 15.20 -2.79
CA GLN A 44 11.68 16.20 -1.98
C GLN A 44 13.20 16.08 -2.13
N LEU A 45 13.74 14.85 -2.13
CA LEU A 45 15.18 14.63 -2.33
C LEU A 45 15.65 15.03 -3.72
N ARG A 46 14.83 14.86 -4.76
CA ARG A 46 15.16 15.32 -6.12
C ARG A 46 15.20 16.84 -6.19
N GLU A 47 14.23 17.51 -5.57
CA GLU A 47 14.17 18.98 -5.52
C GLU A 47 15.37 19.55 -4.75
N LEU A 48 15.73 18.96 -3.60
CA LEU A 48 16.88 19.37 -2.80
C LEU A 48 18.21 19.23 -3.55
N ARG A 49 18.42 18.11 -4.25
CA ARG A 49 19.61 17.90 -5.10
C ARG A 49 19.72 18.94 -6.22
N GLY A 50 18.59 19.37 -6.77
CA GLY A 50 18.55 20.43 -7.78
C GLY A 50 18.91 21.81 -7.22
N PHE A 51 18.50 22.09 -5.98
CA PHE A 51 18.88 23.33 -5.28
C PHE A 51 20.38 23.39 -4.96
N LEU A 52 20.93 22.33 -4.36
CA LEU A 52 22.36 22.27 -3.97
C LEU A 52 23.29 22.50 -5.18
N ARG A 53 22.98 21.88 -6.33
CA ARG A 53 23.74 22.07 -7.57
C ARG A 53 23.77 23.52 -8.08
N ARG A 54 22.75 24.32 -7.77
CA ARG A 54 22.69 25.74 -8.16
C ARG A 54 23.43 26.65 -7.19
N THR A 55 23.50 26.29 -5.91
CA THR A 55 24.19 27.08 -4.88
C THR A 55 25.68 26.76 -4.77
N GLU A 56 26.12 25.53 -5.05
CA GLU A 56 27.56 25.17 -5.04
C GLU A 56 28.32 25.67 -6.27
N GLY A 57 27.61 26.06 -7.33
CA GLY A 57 28.18 26.58 -8.58
C GLY A 57 28.13 28.11 -8.74
N ALA A 58 27.74 28.84 -7.68
CA ALA A 58 27.72 30.31 -7.61
C ALA A 58 28.73 30.78 -6.56
#